data_AF-A0A9P8GA33-F1
#
_entry.id   AF-A0A9P8GA33-F1
#
_cell.length_a   1.000
_cell.length_b   1.000
_cell.length_c   1.000
_cell.angle_alpha   90.00
_cell.angle_beta   90.00
_cell.angle_gamma   90.00
#
_symmetry.space_group_name_H-M   'P 1'
#
loop_
_entity.id
_entity.type
_entity.pdbx_description
1 polymer ?
#
loop_
_entity_poly.entity_id
_entity_poly.type
_entity_poly.pdbx_seq_one_letter_code
_entity_poly.pdbx_strand_id
1 'polypeptide(L)'
;MSRIPTQKSLNTLFHVRFEPSPKPINCTTFIATEAIANDDRHPLNIPISRRLETWNPKRLHWVIRTPLAISKKRTIRSWVTRRFRNTVIDELEKSGFNRWGEPLVPSRLKSPLTGALAITLLRPALTASVQDVRQVCSTILRKHVLSRRRP
;
A
#
# COMPACT_ATOMS: atom_id res chain seq x y z
N MET A 1 -11.61 6.73 38.72
CA MET A 1 -10.29 6.37 38.16
C MET A 1 -10.34 6.48 36.63
N SER A 2 -10.00 7.64 36.09
CA SER A 2 -9.92 7.89 34.65
C SER A 2 -8.65 7.24 34.08
N ARG A 3 -8.80 6.23 33.22
CA ARG A 3 -7.67 5.64 32.49
C ARG A 3 -7.10 6.71 31.57
N ILE A 4 -5.88 7.16 31.86
CA ILE A 4 -5.07 7.97 30.95
C ILE A 4 -4.92 7.17 29.65
N PRO A 5 -5.30 7.71 28.48
CA PRO A 5 -5.08 7.01 27.23
C PRO A 5 -3.58 6.94 27.00
N THR A 6 -2.99 5.76 27.22
CA THR A 6 -1.63 5.45 26.78
C THR A 6 -1.51 5.89 25.33
N GLN A 7 -0.65 6.87 25.04
CA GLN A 7 -0.31 7.28 23.68
C GLN A 7 0.10 6.02 22.90
N LYS A 8 -0.84 5.48 22.11
CA LYS A 8 -0.55 4.33 21.26
C LYS A 8 0.44 4.82 20.21
N SER A 9 1.65 4.28 20.24
CA SER A 9 2.62 4.51 19.18
C SER A 9 1.99 4.11 17.85
N LEU A 10 1.72 5.10 17.00
CA LEU A 10 1.06 4.91 15.70
C LEU A 10 1.86 3.98 14.77
N ASN A 11 3.16 3.83 15.01
CA ASN A 11 4.04 2.90 14.29
C ASN A 11 3.71 1.42 14.57
N THR A 12 2.94 1.12 15.61
CA THR A 12 2.50 -0.26 15.92
C THR A 12 1.29 -0.71 15.09
N LEU A 13 0.70 0.18 14.28
CA LEU A 13 -0.46 -0.13 13.47
C LEU A 13 -0.09 -0.87 12.17
N PHE A 14 1.17 -0.78 11.72
CA PHE A 14 1.56 -1.28 10.40
C PHE A 14 3.07 -1.59 10.29
N HIS A 15 3.43 -2.35 9.25
CA HIS A 15 4.77 -2.40 8.67
C HIS A 15 4.74 -1.88 7.23
N VAL A 16 5.74 -1.09 6.84
CA VAL A 16 5.90 -0.60 5.47
C VAL A 16 7.14 -1.20 4.84
N ARG A 17 6.99 -1.61 3.58
CA ARG A 17 8.11 -1.86 2.68
C ARG A 17 7.92 -1.01 1.43
N PHE A 18 8.93 -0.24 1.07
CA PHE A 18 8.92 0.59 -0.14
C PHE A 18 10.14 0.27 -1.00
N GLU A 19 9.90 0.07 -2.29
CA GLU A 19 10.94 -0.17 -3.29
C GLU A 19 10.86 0.95 -4.34
N PRO A 20 11.86 1.84 -4.45
CA PRO A 20 11.81 2.99 -5.36
C PRO A 20 11.84 2.60 -6.85
N SER A 21 12.63 1.58 -7.19
CA SER A 21 12.80 1.07 -8.56
C SER A 21 12.42 -0.42 -8.62
N PRO A 22 11.13 -0.74 -8.49
CA PRO A 22 10.65 -2.12 -8.43
C PRO A 22 10.77 -2.82 -9.79
N LYS A 23 10.97 -4.14 -9.73
CA LYS A 23 10.78 -5.04 -10.88
C LYS A 23 9.30 -5.49 -10.96
N PRO A 24 8.85 -6.19 -12.02
CA PRO A 24 7.48 -6.71 -12.08
C PRO A 24 7.10 -7.58 -10.87
N ILE A 25 8.04 -8.41 -10.39
CA ILE A 25 7.97 -9.12 -9.11
C ILE A 25 8.66 -8.24 -8.05
N ASN A 26 7.93 -7.83 -7.02
CA ASN A 26 8.36 -6.82 -6.05
C ASN A 26 7.65 -6.95 -4.69
N CYS A 27 7.85 -5.99 -3.78
CA CYS A 27 7.21 -6.03 -2.46
C CYS A 27 5.66 -6.06 -2.46
N THR A 28 5.01 -5.66 -3.57
CA THR A 28 3.54 -5.68 -3.70
C THR A 28 3.00 -6.97 -4.29
N THR A 29 3.82 -7.78 -4.97
CA THR A 29 3.38 -9.05 -5.57
C THR A 29 3.12 -10.11 -4.51
N PHE A 30 2.12 -10.96 -4.75
CA PHE A 30 1.83 -12.07 -3.85
C PHE A 30 2.90 -13.16 -4.02
N ILE A 31 3.26 -13.85 -2.94
CA ILE A 31 4.37 -14.83 -2.94
C ILE A 31 4.13 -15.93 -3.97
N ALA A 32 2.88 -16.41 -4.11
CA ALA A 32 2.57 -17.44 -5.09
C ALA A 32 2.72 -16.97 -6.55
N THR A 33 2.67 -15.67 -6.82
CA THR A 33 2.84 -15.15 -8.19
C THR A 33 4.22 -15.45 -8.74
N GLU A 34 5.26 -15.34 -7.92
CA GLU A 34 6.63 -15.68 -8.31
C GLU A 34 6.79 -17.18 -8.57
N ALA A 35 6.28 -18.02 -7.66
CA ALA A 35 6.32 -19.48 -7.82
C ALA A 35 5.62 -19.94 -9.10
N ILE A 36 4.45 -19.38 -9.41
CA ILE A 36 3.70 -19.73 -10.61
C ILE A 36 4.40 -19.24 -11.88
N ALA A 37 4.94 -18.02 -11.88
CA ALA A 37 5.62 -17.47 -13.04
C ALA A 37 6.90 -18.24 -13.41
N ASN A 38 7.55 -18.85 -12.41
CA ASN A 38 8.77 -19.65 -12.61
C ASN A 38 8.48 -21.12 -12.93
N ASP A 39 7.22 -21.58 -12.85
CA ASP A 39 6.82 -22.95 -13.18
C ASP A 39 6.07 -22.98 -14.52
N ASP A 40 6.76 -23.34 -15.59
CA ASP A 40 6.20 -23.41 -16.95
C ASP A 40 5.07 -24.44 -17.10
N ARG A 41 5.00 -25.43 -16.20
CA ARG A 41 3.94 -26.45 -16.20
C ARG A 41 2.72 -26.01 -15.41
N HIS A 42 2.80 -24.91 -14.67
CA HIS A 42 1.68 -24.42 -13.90
C HIS A 42 0.57 -23.92 -14.82
N PRO A 43 -0.70 -24.33 -14.65
CA PRO A 43 -1.80 -23.94 -15.54
C PRO A 43 -2.05 -22.42 -15.60
N LEU A 44 -1.62 -21.70 -14.57
CA LEU A 44 -1.68 -20.23 -14.48
C LEU A 44 -0.39 -19.51 -14.89
N ASN A 45 0.64 -20.20 -15.41
CA ASN A 45 1.89 -19.56 -15.82
C ASN A 45 1.64 -18.49 -16.91
N ILE A 46 1.09 -18.91 -18.05
CA ILE A 46 0.82 -18.03 -19.20
C ILE A 46 0.08 -16.74 -18.82
N PRO A 47 -1.07 -16.78 -18.10
CA PRO A 47 -1.78 -15.55 -17.73
C PRO A 47 -0.99 -14.68 -16.74
N ILE A 48 -0.18 -15.27 -15.86
CA ILE A 48 0.65 -14.50 -14.91
C ILE A 48 1.83 -13.85 -15.63
N SER A 49 2.51 -14.56 -16.52
CA SER A 49 3.62 -14.04 -17.32
C SER A 49 3.17 -12.85 -18.17
N ARG A 50 2.03 -12.96 -18.86
CA ARG A 50 1.43 -11.83 -19.60
C ARG A 50 1.14 -10.63 -18.69
N ARG A 51 0.63 -10.87 -17.48
CA ARG A 51 0.37 -9.79 -16.52
C ARG A 51 1.67 -9.10 -16.07
N LEU A 52 2.75 -9.86 -15.87
CA LEU A 52 4.07 -9.32 -15.52
C LEU A 52 4.67 -8.52 -16.68
N GLU A 53 4.46 -8.94 -17.93
CA GLU A 53 4.87 -8.20 -19.13
C GLU A 53 4.14 -6.85 -19.25
N THR A 54 2.85 -6.80 -18.90
CA THR A 54 2.06 -5.54 -18.90
C THR A 54 2.37 -4.61 -17.73
N TRP A 55 3.31 -4.97 -16.86
CA TRP A 55 3.64 -4.18 -15.68
C TRP A 55 4.26 -2.82 -16.06
N ASN A 56 3.71 -1.74 -15.51
CA ASN A 56 4.11 -0.38 -15.85
C ASN A 56 5.04 0.24 -14.78
N PRO A 57 6.35 0.47 -15.04
CA PRO A 57 7.28 1.08 -14.08
C PRO A 57 6.99 2.55 -13.76
N LYS A 58 6.24 3.25 -14.61
CA LYS A 58 5.99 4.70 -14.49
C LYS A 58 4.83 5.02 -13.52
N ARG A 59 4.33 4.03 -12.78
CA ARG A 59 3.22 4.17 -11.83
C ARG A 59 3.63 3.79 -10.43
N LEU A 60 2.89 4.30 -9.45
CA LEU A 60 2.97 3.86 -8.08
C LEU A 60 2.15 2.57 -7.93
N HIS A 61 2.83 1.47 -7.65
CA HIS A 61 2.21 0.20 -7.28
C HIS A 61 2.09 0.16 -5.77
N TRP A 62 0.92 -0.15 -5.24
CA TRP A 62 0.78 -0.28 -3.80
C TRP A 62 -0.30 -1.28 -3.39
N VAL A 63 -0.11 -1.87 -2.20
CA VAL A 63 -1.03 -2.86 -1.66
C VAL A 63 -1.14 -2.73 -0.15
N ILE A 64 -2.35 -3.00 0.37
CA ILE A 64 -2.59 -3.19 1.79
C ILE A 64 -2.76 -4.69 2.06
N ARG A 65 -1.89 -5.22 2.91
CA ARG A 65 -1.90 -6.62 3.35
C ARG A 65 -2.52 -6.69 4.74
N THR A 66 -3.49 -7.58 4.90
CA THR A 66 -4.23 -7.77 6.16
C THR A 66 -4.08 -9.22 6.58
N PRO A 67 -3.08 -9.56 7.43
CA PRO A 67 -2.82 -10.93 7.84
C PRO A 67 -3.97 -11.52 8.66
N LEU A 68 -4.02 -12.86 8.74
CA LEU A 68 -4.97 -13.58 9.59
C LEU A 68 -4.86 -13.22 11.07
N ALA A 69 -3.67 -12.76 11.50
CA ALA A 69 -3.40 -12.30 12.87
C ALA A 69 -4.28 -11.12 13.32
N ILE A 70 -4.86 -10.34 12.39
CA ILE A 70 -5.80 -9.27 12.73
C ILE A 70 -7.15 -9.85 13.16
N SER A 71 -7.68 -10.79 12.38
CA SER A 71 -8.93 -11.48 12.66
C SER A 71 -9.07 -12.73 11.80
N LYS A 72 -9.58 -13.81 12.39
CA LYS A 72 -9.94 -15.04 11.66
C LYS A 72 -11.11 -14.81 10.69
N LYS A 73 -11.99 -13.84 10.96
CA LYS A 73 -13.16 -13.53 10.12
C LYS A 73 -12.77 -12.71 8.89
N ARG A 74 -13.09 -13.21 7.69
CA ARG A 74 -12.79 -12.54 6.40
C ARG A 74 -13.46 -11.17 6.27
N THR A 75 -14.70 -11.05 6.74
CA THR A 75 -15.48 -9.80 6.71
C THR A 75 -14.78 -8.68 7.48
N ILE A 76 -14.29 -8.98 8.68
CA ILE A 76 -13.51 -8.04 9.50
C ILE A 76 -12.23 -7.61 8.78
N ARG A 77 -11.46 -8.57 8.26
CA ARG A 77 -10.23 -8.24 7.50
C ARG A 77 -10.53 -7.35 6.29
N SER A 78 -11.56 -7.67 5.50
CA SER A 78 -11.96 -6.87 4.35
C SER A 78 -12.41 -5.46 4.75
N TRP A 79 -13.11 -5.31 5.88
CA TRP A 79 -13.53 -4.01 6.39
C TRP A 79 -12.32 -3.15 6.75
N VAL A 80 -11.36 -3.69 7.51
CA VAL A 80 -10.13 -2.97 7.86
C VAL A 80 -9.32 -2.61 6.60
N THR A 81 -9.16 -3.54 5.65
CA THR A 81 -8.45 -3.28 4.39
C THR A 81 -9.08 -2.12 3.62
N ARG A 82 -10.42 -2.12 3.46
CA ARG A 82 -11.15 -1.06 2.75
C ARG A 82 -10.97 0.29 3.45
N ARG A 83 -11.06 0.31 4.78
CA ARG A 83 -10.87 1.52 5.57
C ARG A 83 -9.51 2.17 5.30
N PHE A 84 -8.42 1.42 5.44
CA PHE A 84 -7.08 1.95 5.15
C PHE A 84 -6.89 2.27 3.67
N ARG A 85 -7.44 1.46 2.75
CA ARG A 85 -7.32 1.69 1.31
C ARG A 85 -7.95 3.01 0.91
N ASN A 86 -9.17 3.26 1.35
CA ASN A 86 -9.88 4.50 1.03
C ASN A 86 -9.11 5.68 1.61
N THR A 87 -8.64 5.60 2.86
CA THR A 87 -7.84 6.69 3.45
C THR A 87 -6.52 6.94 2.72
N VAL A 88 -5.83 5.92 2.20
CA VAL A 88 -4.64 6.14 1.36
C VAL A 88 -4.99 6.85 0.06
N ILE A 89 -6.11 6.49 -0.58
CA ILE A 89 -6.59 7.14 -1.81
C ILE A 89 -6.92 8.60 -1.50
N ASP A 90 -7.68 8.88 -0.45
CA ASP A 90 -8.05 10.23 -0.02
C ASP A 90 -6.80 11.11 0.20
N GLU A 91 -5.77 10.57 0.86
CA GLU A 91 -4.53 11.32 1.12
C GLU A 91 -3.67 11.54 -0.14
N LEU A 92 -3.71 10.61 -1.10
CA LEU A 92 -3.09 10.80 -2.42
C LEU A 92 -3.82 11.89 -3.21
N GLU A 93 -5.15 11.87 -3.21
CA GLU A 93 -5.99 12.86 -3.90
C GLU A 93 -5.82 14.26 -3.32
N LYS A 94 -5.77 14.39 -1.98
CA LYS A 94 -5.42 15.65 -1.30
C LYS A 94 -4.03 16.16 -1.68
N SER A 95 -3.11 15.25 -1.96
CA SER A 95 -1.75 15.59 -2.44
C SER A 95 -1.72 15.93 -3.95
N GLY A 96 -2.85 15.78 -4.64
CA GLY A 96 -3.05 16.09 -6.04
C GLY A 96 -2.71 14.94 -7.00
N PHE A 97 -2.81 13.69 -6.54
CA PHE A 97 -2.57 12.49 -7.35
C PHE A 97 -3.76 11.56 -7.33
N ASN A 98 -3.92 10.80 -8.40
CA ASN A 98 -4.86 9.69 -8.42
C ASN A 98 -4.29 8.46 -7.66
N ARG A 99 -5.11 7.41 -7.57
CA ARG A 99 -4.72 6.12 -6.95
C ARG A 99 -3.49 5.44 -7.56
N TRP A 100 -3.09 5.78 -8.78
CA TRP A 100 -1.91 5.22 -9.45
C TRP A 100 -0.67 6.11 -9.32
N GLY A 101 -0.79 7.23 -8.59
CA GLY A 101 0.30 8.18 -8.40
C GLY A 101 0.46 9.18 -9.55
N GLU A 102 -0.45 9.21 -10.52
CA GLU A 102 -0.41 10.19 -11.61
C GLU A 102 -1.04 11.52 -11.13
N PRO A 103 -0.52 12.69 -11.54
CA PRO A 103 -1.07 13.98 -11.15
C PRO A 103 -2.52 14.15 -11.63
N LEU A 104 -3.41 14.67 -10.77
CA LEU A 104 -4.80 14.99 -11.15
C LEU A 104 -4.87 16.18 -12.12
N VAL A 105 -3.97 17.14 -11.96
CA VAL A 105 -3.81 18.28 -12.85
C VAL A 105 -2.44 18.18 -13.50
N PRO A 106 -2.35 18.13 -14.84
CA PRO A 106 -1.07 18.10 -15.53
C PRO A 106 -0.32 19.41 -15.25
N SER A 107 0.81 19.31 -14.56
CA SER A 107 1.64 20.45 -14.20
C SER A 107 3.11 20.05 -14.37
N ARG A 108 3.93 20.95 -14.93
CA ARG A 108 5.37 20.74 -15.06
C ARG A 108 6.06 20.52 -13.71
N LEU A 109 5.47 20.99 -12.62
CA LEU A 109 5.99 20.88 -11.25
C LEU A 109 5.63 19.54 -10.57
N LYS A 110 4.73 18.73 -11.14
CA LYS A 110 4.29 17.47 -10.55
C LYS A 110 4.60 16.30 -11.46
N SER A 111 5.74 15.64 -11.22
CA SER A 111 6.04 14.34 -11.81
C SER A 111 5.16 13.22 -11.22
N PRO A 112 4.80 12.19 -12.00
CA PRO A 112 4.13 11.00 -11.49
C PRO A 112 4.93 10.31 -10.39
N LEU A 113 4.22 9.80 -9.38
CA LEU A 113 4.80 8.98 -8.33
C LEU A 113 5.08 7.58 -8.89
N THR A 114 6.25 7.06 -8.58
CA THR A 114 6.71 5.73 -9.02
C THR A 114 7.22 4.94 -7.82
N GLY A 115 7.27 3.62 -7.98
CA GLY A 115 7.74 2.70 -6.95
C GLY A 115 6.70 1.67 -6.54
N ALA A 116 7.07 0.80 -5.60
CA ALA A 116 6.21 -0.23 -5.04
C ALA A 116 6.11 -0.07 -3.52
N LEU A 117 4.89 0.05 -2.98
CA LEU A 117 4.60 0.28 -1.57
C LEU A 117 3.70 -0.82 -1.00
N ALA A 118 4.23 -1.63 -0.09
CA ALA A 118 3.46 -2.61 0.65
C ALA A 118 3.23 -2.15 2.09
N ILE A 119 1.96 -2.00 2.48
CA ILE A 119 1.54 -1.65 3.84
C ILE A 119 0.91 -2.90 4.46
N THR A 120 1.58 -3.51 5.43
CA THR A 120 1.04 -4.67 6.16
C THR A 120 0.45 -4.20 7.48
N LEU A 121 -0.85 -4.39 7.65
CA LEU A 121 -1.54 -3.98 8.87
C LEU A 121 -1.24 -4.95 10.02
N LEU A 122 -1.19 -4.40 11.23
CA LEU A 122 -1.00 -5.14 12.47
C LEU A 122 -2.30 -5.18 13.28
N ARG A 123 -2.36 -6.08 14.27
CA ARG A 123 -3.57 -6.30 15.10
C ARG A 123 -4.16 -5.01 15.71
N PRO A 124 -3.35 -4.05 16.21
CA PRO A 124 -3.89 -2.81 16.77
C PRO A 124 -4.66 -1.94 15.75
N ALA A 125 -4.40 -2.09 14.45
CA ALA A 125 -5.08 -1.35 13.38
C ALA A 125 -6.60 -1.58 13.34
N LEU A 126 -7.08 -2.72 13.84
CA LEU A 126 -8.51 -3.03 13.93
C LEU A 126 -9.26 -2.00 14.79
N THR A 127 -8.63 -1.56 15.88
CA THR A 127 -9.22 -0.66 16.89
C THR A 127 -8.77 0.79 16.76
N ALA A 128 -7.96 1.11 15.75
CA ALA A 128 -7.45 2.46 15.53
C ALA A 128 -8.60 3.44 15.26
N SER A 129 -8.48 4.69 15.73
CA SER A 129 -9.47 5.74 15.45
C SER A 129 -9.37 6.23 13.99
N VAL A 130 -10.39 6.92 13.49
CA VAL A 130 -10.36 7.45 12.10
C VAL A 130 -9.22 8.47 11.94
N GLN A 131 -8.97 9.27 12.98
CA GLN A 131 -7.89 10.24 13.02
C GLN A 131 -6.52 9.55 12.97
N ASP A 132 -6.33 8.47 13.75
CA ASP A 132 -5.06 7.71 13.74
C ASP A 132 -4.78 7.10 12.37
N VAL A 133 -5.80 6.51 11.73
CA VAL A 133 -5.65 5.91 10.39
C VAL A 133 -5.24 6.98 9.38
N ARG A 134 -5.89 8.15 9.41
CA ARG A 134 -5.54 9.27 8.52
C ARG A 134 -4.12 9.77 8.75
N GLN A 135 -3.75 9.99 10.01
CA GLN A 135 -2.42 10.45 10.39
C GLN A 135 -1.33 9.47 9.92
N VAL A 136 -1.57 8.18 10.12
CA VAL A 136 -0.66 7.11 9.67
C VAL A 136 -0.53 7.10 8.15
N CYS A 137 -1.64 7.07 7.41
CA CYS A 137 -1.61 7.05 5.95
C CYS A 137 -0.87 8.26 5.38
N SER A 138 -1.16 9.45 5.92
CA SER A 138 -0.48 10.70 5.53
C SER A 138 1.03 10.62 5.81
N THR A 139 1.42 10.10 6.98
CA THR A 139 2.84 9.94 7.37
C THR A 139 3.56 8.95 6.45
N ILE A 140 2.94 7.82 6.11
CA ILE A 140 3.52 6.81 5.21
C ILE A 140 3.78 7.44 3.83
N LEU A 141 2.78 8.11 3.25
CA LEU A 141 2.90 8.73 1.93
C LEU A 141 3.97 9.82 1.91
N ARG A 142 3.95 10.72 2.90
CA ARG A 142 4.96 11.78 3.03
C ARG A 142 6.37 11.22 3.14
N LYS A 143 6.58 10.26 4.04
CA LYS A 143 7.91 9.71 4.34
C LYS A 143 8.50 8.88 3.20
N HIS A 144 7.68 8.04 2.55
CA HIS A 144 8.18 7.05 1.60
C HIS A 144 7.99 7.42 0.14
N VAL A 145 6.92 8.14 -0.19
CA VAL A 145 6.52 8.39 -1.59
C VAL A 145 6.78 9.84 -2.00
N LEU A 146 6.31 10.82 -1.22
CA LEU A 146 6.34 12.23 -1.61
C LEU A 146 7.70 12.90 -1.33
N SER A 147 8.39 12.52 -0.26
CA SER A 147 9.70 13.10 0.12
C SER A 147 10.82 12.87 -0.90
N ARG A 148 10.65 11.89 -1.81
CA ARG A 148 11.67 11.50 -2.79
C ARG A 148 11.56 12.25 -4.11
N ARG A 149 10.70 13.26 -4.19
CA ARG A 149 10.75 14.29 -5.23
C ARG A 149 12.03 15.10 -5.04
N ARG A 150 13.13 14.67 -5.67
CA ARG A 150 14.25 15.59 -5.87
C ARG A 150 13.82 16.65 -6.90
N PRO A 151 14.20 17.92 -6.69
CA PRO A 151 13.96 19.02 -7.63
C PRO A 151 14.60 18.74 -8.99
#